data_AF-A0A3D2WM98-F1
#
_entry.id   AF-A0A3D2WM98-F1
#
_cell.length_a   1.000
_cell.length_b   1.000
_cell.length_c   1.000
_cell.angle_alpha   90.00
_cell.angle_beta   90.00
_cell.angle_gamma   90.00
#
_symmetry.space_group_name_H-M   'P 1'
#
loop_
_entity.id
_entity.type
_entity.pdbx_description
1 polymer ?
#
loop_
_entity_poly.entity_id
_entity_poly.type
_entity_poly.pdbx_seq_one_letter_code
_entity_poly.pdbx_strand_id
1 'polypeptide(L)' 'RIDSNSVDFSKMIAQPGDTPLPVMSFLGSADMHPEQVSCYITHTNERTHDIIRGSLDRSPMFTGVIEGVGPRYCPS' A
#
# COMPACT_ATOMS: atom_id res chain seq x y z
N ARG A 1 -7.69 4.29 -4.31
CA ARG A 1 -7.62 5.28 -3.20
C ARG A 1 -8.88 5.13 -2.37
N ILE A 2 -8.81 5.32 -1.05
CA ILE A 2 -9.92 5.14 -0.10
C ILE A 2 -10.08 6.47 0.67
N ASP A 3 -11.31 6.84 1.01
CA ASP A 3 -11.59 8.01 1.86
C ASP A 3 -11.20 7.71 3.32
N SER A 4 -10.36 8.55 3.92
CA SER A 4 -9.90 8.39 5.31
C SER A 4 -11.03 8.39 6.33
N ASN A 5 -12.14 9.08 6.05
CA ASN A 5 -13.29 9.12 6.96
C ASN A 5 -14.04 7.78 7.05
N SER A 6 -13.78 6.88 6.10
CA SER A 6 -14.36 5.52 6.07
C SER A 6 -13.48 4.46 6.74
N VAL A 7 -12.34 4.86 7.32
CA VAL A 7 -11.34 3.96 7.87
C VAL A 7 -11.29 4.03 9.39
N ASP A 8 -11.34 2.87 10.05
CA ASP A 8 -11.16 2.74 11.50
C ASP A 8 -9.67 2.54 11.83
N PHE A 9 -8.95 3.65 12.03
CA PHE A 9 -7.51 3.65 12.35
C PHE A 9 -7.20 3.06 13.73
N SER A 10 -8.17 2.97 14.63
CA SER A 10 -7.95 2.43 15.99
C SER A 10 -7.59 0.94 15.99
N LYS A 11 -7.90 0.24 14.89
CA LYS A 11 -7.61 -1.19 14.68
C LYS A 11 -6.30 -1.44 13.93
N MET A 12 -5.57 -0.39 13.57
CA MET A 12 -4.35 -0.49 12.77
C MET A 12 -3.12 -0.16 13.60
N ILE A 13 -1.96 -0.60 13.12
CA ILE A 13 -0.68 -0.27 13.76
C ILE A 13 -0.16 1.01 13.12
N ALA A 14 -0.03 2.08 13.90
CA ALA A 14 0.61 3.30 13.45
C ALA A 14 2.11 3.07 13.21
N GLN A 15 2.61 3.56 12.08
CA GLN A 15 4.02 3.59 11.73
C GLN A 15 4.43 5.06 11.57
N PRO A 16 4.98 5.69 12.62
CA PRO A 16 5.51 7.04 12.51
C PRO A 16 6.79 7.08 11.66
N GLY A 17 7.17 8.27 11.21
CA GLY A 17 8.46 8.49 10.57
C GLY A 17 9.64 8.35 11.56
N ASP A 18 10.84 8.28 11.02
CA ASP A 18 12.06 8.08 11.79
C ASP A 18 12.41 9.30 12.65
N THR A 19 13.11 9.04 13.77
CA THR A 19 13.71 10.09 14.62
C THR A 19 15.19 9.79 14.83
N PRO A 20 16.11 10.70 14.44
CA PRO A 20 15.88 12.01 13.83
C PRO A 20 15.34 11.92 12.39
N LEU A 21 14.66 12.98 11.93
CA LEU A 21 14.09 13.02 10.58
C LEU A 21 15.20 12.98 9.50
N PRO A 22 15.15 12.02 8.56
CA PRO A 22 16.13 11.94 7.50
C PRO A 22 15.91 13.05 6.47
N VAL A 23 16.99 13.66 6.00
CA VAL A 23 16.96 14.70 4.95
C VAL A 23 17.49 14.11 3.66
N MET A 24 16.71 14.22 2.58
CA MET A 24 17.05 13.61 1.28
C MET A 24 18.23 14.33 0.58
N SER A 25 18.28 15.66 0.63
CA SER A 25 19.28 16.48 -0.07
C SER A 25 20.39 16.91 0.87
N PHE A 26 21.64 16.94 0.38
CA PHE A 26 22.79 17.47 1.12
C PHE A 26 22.69 18.97 1.45
N LEU A 27 21.83 19.71 0.74
CA LEU A 27 21.60 21.15 0.96
C LEU A 27 20.35 21.43 1.80
N GLY A 28 19.58 20.40 2.14
CA GLY A 28 18.34 20.54 2.89
C GLY A 28 18.54 20.46 4.39
N SER A 29 17.46 20.69 5.12
CA SER A 29 17.41 20.55 6.57
C SER A 29 16.02 20.09 7.02
N ALA A 30 15.94 19.48 8.22
CA ALA A 30 14.70 18.88 8.71
C ALA A 30 13.57 19.90 8.97
N ASP A 31 13.90 21.17 9.19
CA ASP A 31 12.95 22.28 9.34
C ASP A 31 12.23 22.65 8.03
N MET A 32 12.77 22.22 6.89
CA MET A 32 12.11 22.38 5.59
C MET A 32 11.02 21.34 5.36
N HIS A 33 10.94 20.30 6.20
CA HIS A 33 9.95 19.24 6.03
C HIS A 33 8.55 19.70 6.47
N PRO A 34 7.49 19.26 5.77
CA PRO A 34 6.13 19.50 6.24
C PRO A 34 5.85 18.73 7.53
N GLU A 35 4.67 18.95 8.12
CA GLU A 35 4.17 18.12 9.20
C GLU A 35 4.23 16.63 8.81
N GLN A 36 4.86 15.85 9.67
CA GLN A 36 4.98 14.41 9.48
C GLN A 36 3.74 13.73 10.03
N VAL A 37 3.15 12.84 9.23
CA VAL A 37 1.98 12.05 9.62
C VAL A 37 2.34 10.57 9.65
N SER A 38 1.70 9.81 10.54
CA SER A 38 1.90 8.36 10.58
C SER A 38 1.23 7.67 9.40
N CYS A 39 1.91 6.67 8.85
CA CYS A 39 1.26 5.65 8.05
C CYS A 39 0.59 4.61 8.97
N TYR A 40 -0.27 3.78 8.41
CA TYR A 40 -0.98 2.74 9.16
C TYR A 40 -0.85 1.39 8.46
N ILE A 41 -0.54 0.37 9.25
CA ILE A 41 -0.33 -1.00 8.78
C ILE A 41 -1.57 -1.83 9.13
N THR A 42 -2.03 -2.58 8.12
CA THR A 42 -3.06 -3.61 8.26
C THR A 42 -2.70 -4.79 7.35
N HIS A 43 -3.43 -5.89 7.51
CA HIS A 43 -3.17 -7.11 6.76
C HIS A 43 -4.44 -7.65 6.11
N THR A 44 -4.25 -8.44 5.07
CA THR A 44 -5.33 -9.26 4.51
C THR A 44 -5.58 -10.47 5.40
N ASN A 45 -6.65 -11.21 5.12
CA ASN A 45 -6.96 -12.47 5.76
C ASN A 45 -7.53 -13.46 4.75
N GLU A 46 -7.79 -14.69 5.18
CA GLU A 46 -8.31 -15.77 4.33
C GLU A 46 -9.60 -15.37 3.60
N ARG A 47 -10.51 -14.67 4.28
CA ARG A 47 -11.75 -14.18 3.66
C ARG A 47 -11.47 -13.21 2.52
N THR A 48 -10.48 -12.33 2.65
CA THR A 48 -10.05 -11.47 1.54
C THR A 48 -9.56 -12.30 0.36
N HIS A 49 -8.77 -13.35 0.62
CA HIS A 49 -8.24 -14.22 -0.44
C HIS A 49 -9.35 -15.02 -1.13
N ASP A 50 -10.35 -15.49 -0.39
CA ASP A 50 -11.52 -16.20 -0.96
C ASP A 50 -12.29 -15.32 -1.94
N ILE A 51 -12.51 -14.05 -1.58
CA ILE A 51 -13.18 -13.06 -2.44
C ILE A 51 -12.39 -12.85 -3.74
N ILE A 52 -11.05 -12.74 -3.64
CA ILE A 52 -10.17 -12.58 -4.80
C ILE A 52 -10.24 -13.83 -5.69
N ARG A 53 -10.06 -15.02 -5.12
CA ARG A 53 -10.10 -16.29 -5.85
C ARG A 53 -11.42 -16.49 -6.58
N GLY A 54 -12.55 -16.16 -5.94
CA GLY A 54 -13.88 -16.23 -6.54
C GLY A 54 -14.15 -15.20 -7.64
N SER A 55 -13.23 -14.28 -7.92
CA SER A 55 -13.35 -13.25 -8.96
C SER A 55 -12.22 -13.29 -10.01
N LEU A 56 -11.33 -14.29 -9.97
CA LEU A 56 -10.16 -14.35 -10.86
C LEU A 56 -10.54 -14.45 -12.34
N ASP A 57 -11.71 -15.04 -12.63
CA ASP A 57 -12.32 -15.14 -13.96
C ASP A 57 -12.67 -13.79 -14.59
N ARG A 58 -12.60 -12.70 -13.82
CA ARG A 58 -12.81 -11.33 -14.31
C ARG A 58 -11.50 -10.56 -14.48
N SER A 59 -10.36 -11.15 -14.10
CA SER A 59 -9.07 -10.49 -14.21
C SER A 59 -8.47 -10.72 -15.60
N PRO A 60 -8.21 -9.67 -16.41
CA PRO A 60 -7.61 -9.82 -17.74
C PRO A 60 -6.21 -10.44 -17.71
N MET A 61 -5.54 -10.40 -16.54
CA MET A 61 -4.26 -11.08 -16.30
C MET A 61 -4.40 -12.60 -16.15
N PHE A 62 -5.56 -13.09 -15.69
CA PHE A 62 -5.81 -14.52 -15.48
C PHE A 62 -6.68 -15.15 -16.57
N THR A 63 -7.49 -14.36 -17.29
CA THR A 63 -8.40 -14.86 -18.33
C THR A 63 -7.73 -15.04 -19.70
N GLY A 64 -6.44 -14.73 -19.83
CA GLY A 64 -5.70 -14.85 -21.10
C GLY A 64 -6.06 -13.78 -22.13
N VAL A 65 -6.77 -12.72 -21.74
CA VAL A 65 -7.09 -11.58 -22.62
C VAL A 65 -5.86 -10.72 -22.92
N ILE A 66 -4.85 -10.76 -22.05
CA ILE A 66 -3.55 -10.12 -22.25
C ILE A 66 -2.51 -11.22 -22.50
N GLU A 67 -1.97 -11.28 -23.73
CA GLU A 67 -0.87 -12.17 -24.09
C GLU A 67 0.48 -11.45 -23.93
N GLY A 68 1.37 -11.99 -23.10
CA GLY A 68 2.72 -11.45 -22.88
C GLY A 68 3.48 -12.25 -21.81
N VAL A 69 4.81 -12.12 -21.79
CA VAL A 69 5.61 -12.66 -20.67
C VAL A 69 5.22 -11.87 -19.43
N GLY A 70 4.54 -12.53 -18.49
CA GLY A 70 4.14 -11.92 -17.23
C GLY A 70 5.32 -11.25 -16.52
N PRO A 71 5.08 -10.19 -15.72
CA PRO A 71 6.17 -9.50 -15.05
C PRO A 71 6.93 -10.48 -14.15
N ARG A 72 8.27 -10.41 -14.14
CA ARG A 72 9.10 -11.28 -13.27
C ARG A 72 8.73 -11.18 -11.80
N TYR A 73 8.18 -10.04 -11.41
CA TYR A 73 7.59 -9.80 -10.11
C TYR A 73 6.17 -9.28 -10.35
N CYS A 74 5.17 -10.06 -9.97
CA CYS A 74 3.77 -9.66 -10.04
C CYS A 74 3.39 -9.02 -8.68
N PRO A 75 3.32 -7.68 -8.58
CA PRO A 75 2.96 -7.00 -7.34
C PRO A 75 1.44 -6.99 -7.07
N SER A 76 0.63 -7.48 -8.03
CA SER A 76 -0.80 -7.72 -7.88
C SER A 76 -1.09 -9.13 -7.41
#